data_AF-A0A495S3R7-F1
#
_entry.id   AF-A0A495S3R7-F1
#
_cell.length_a   1.000
_cell.length_b   1.000
_cell.length_c   1.000
_cell.angle_alpha   90.00
_cell.angle_beta   90.00
_cell.angle_gamma   90.00
#
_symmetry.space_group_name_H-M   'P 1'
#
loop_
_entity.id
_entity.type
_entity.pdbx_description
1 polymer ?
#
loop_
_entity_poly.entity_id
_entity_poly.type
_entity_poly.pdbx_seq_one_letter_code
_entity_poly.pdbx_strand_id
1 'polypeptide(L)'
;MDIFRFMVFILSTEILLGIFYYVITPKTIRKNKLIDYKSILKGIVERIFLLVSMINDYPHALTLFGALKLATRLKRDDEQDKIKQSLYNDFYLVGNFISVMIAIFYVFLYKKYIG
;
A
#
# COMPACT_ATOMS: atom_id res chain seq x y z
N MET A 1 19.72 14.21 14.49
CA MET A 1 18.77 13.32 15.20
C MET A 1 17.50 13.06 14.38
N ASP A 2 17.19 13.89 13.39
CA ASP A 2 15.90 13.89 12.70
C ASP A 2 15.75 12.75 11.69
N ILE A 3 16.84 12.29 11.06
CA ILE A 3 16.85 11.07 10.22
C ILE A 3 16.46 9.84 11.05
N PHE A 4 16.98 9.72 12.28
CA PHE A 4 16.64 8.61 13.17
C PHE A 4 15.14 8.65 13.55
N ARG A 5 14.62 9.84 13.89
CA ARG A 5 13.19 10.03 14.18
C ARG A 5 12.31 9.68 12.96
N PHE A 6 12.69 10.12 11.77
CA PHE A 6 12.02 9.79 10.51
C PHE A 6 11.96 8.27 10.27
N MET A 7 13.09 7.58 10.43
CA MET A 7 13.16 6.12 10.28
C MET A 7 12.27 5.39 11.30
N VAL A 8 12.25 5.84 12.56
CA VAL A 8 11.38 5.27 13.59
C VAL A 8 9.90 5.48 13.24
N PHE A 9 9.51 6.66 12.74
CA PHE A 9 8.13 6.92 12.30
C PHE A 9 7.72 6.05 11.11
N ILE A 10 8.59 5.87 10.12
CA ILE A 10 8.29 4.96 9.00
C ILE A 10 8.14 3.53 9.50
N LEU A 11 9.11 3.01 10.27
CA LEU A 11 9.06 1.63 10.74
C LEU A 11 7.83 1.34 11.62
N SER A 12 7.49 2.26 12.53
CA SER A 12 6.27 2.12 13.35
C SER A 12 4.99 2.15 12.49
N THR A 13 4.92 3.01 11.48
CA THR A 13 3.77 3.08 10.56
C THR A 13 3.65 1.80 9.72
N GLU A 14 4.76 1.25 9.23
CA GLU A 14 4.77 -0.02 8.49
C GLU A 14 4.27 -1.20 9.34
N ILE A 15 4.67 -1.27 10.62
CA ILE A 15 4.20 -2.28 11.57
C ILE A 15 2.70 -2.12 11.81
N LEU A 16 2.24 -0.89 12.08
CA LEU A 16 0.82 -0.58 12.29
C LEU A 16 -0.02 -0.93 11.06
N LEU A 17 0.48 -0.64 9.85
CA LEU A 17 -0.18 -1.03 8.61
C LEU A 17 -0.26 -2.55 8.45
N GLY A 18 0.82 -3.26 8.76
CA GLY A 18 0.83 -4.73 8.73
C GLY A 18 -0.26 -5.32 9.64
N ILE A 19 -0.39 -4.80 10.85
CA ILE A 19 -1.43 -5.19 11.81
C ILE A 19 -2.83 -4.79 11.30
N PHE A 20 -2.98 -3.57 10.78
CA PHE A 20 -4.25 -3.07 10.24
C PHE A 20 -4.77 -3.94 9.10
N TYR A 21 -3.93 -4.23 8.10
CA TYR A 21 -4.31 -5.11 7.00
C TYR A 21 -4.62 -6.52 7.49
N TYR A 22 -3.87 -7.03 8.46
CA TYR A 22 -4.15 -8.34 9.05
C TYR A 22 -5.53 -8.41 9.72
N VAL A 23 -5.93 -7.37 10.45
CA VAL A 23 -7.21 -7.30 11.18
C VAL A 23 -8.39 -7.16 10.22
N ILE A 24 -8.27 -6.30 9.20
CA ILE A 24 -9.39 -6.00 8.30
C ILE A 24 -9.53 -7.05 7.19
N THR A 25 -8.46 -7.76 6.83
CA THR A 25 -8.56 -8.84 5.83
C THR A 25 -9.51 -9.92 6.35
N PRO A 26 -10.67 -10.14 5.72
CA PRO A 26 -11.63 -11.12 6.22
C PRO A 26 -11.07 -12.54 6.08
N LYS A 27 -11.38 -13.40 7.06
CA LYS A 27 -10.88 -14.79 7.13
C LYS A 27 -11.21 -15.62 5.88
N THR A 28 -12.28 -15.28 5.17
CA THR A 28 -12.71 -15.91 3.91
C THR A 28 -11.76 -15.66 2.74
N ILE A 29 -11.02 -14.54 2.75
CA ILE A 29 -10.05 -14.16 1.72
C ILE A 29 -8.62 -14.57 2.12
N ARG A 30 -8.40 -14.76 3.42
CA ARG A 30 -7.12 -15.13 3.98
C ARG A 30 -6.76 -16.56 3.54
N LYS A 31 -5.82 -16.69 2.59
CA LYS A 31 -5.16 -17.98 2.32
C LYS A 31 -4.59 -18.53 3.64
N ASN A 32 -4.57 -19.84 3.80
CA ASN A 32 -4.20 -20.58 5.04
C ASN A 32 -2.80 -20.29 5.64
N LYS A 33 -2.08 -19.26 5.16
CA LYS A 33 -0.83 -18.77 5.73
C LYS A 33 -1.11 -17.61 6.68
N LEU A 34 -0.50 -17.67 7.86
CA LEU A 34 -0.62 -16.62 8.89
C LEU A 34 -0.10 -15.27 8.40
N ILE A 35 0.96 -15.25 7.57
CA ILE A 35 1.63 -14.06 7.03
C ILE A 35 2.01 -14.32 5.57
N ASP A 36 1.59 -13.43 4.66
CA ASP A 36 2.03 -13.44 3.26
C ASP A 36 3.12 -12.40 3.04
N TYR A 37 4.38 -12.82 3.23
CA TYR A 37 5.57 -11.98 3.05
C TYR A 37 5.65 -11.35 1.66
N LYS A 38 5.14 -12.04 0.61
CA LYS A 38 5.15 -11.52 -0.75
C LYS A 38 4.22 -10.31 -0.88
N SER A 39 3.06 -10.37 -0.24
CA SER A 39 2.11 -9.26 -0.21
C SER A 39 2.65 -8.06 0.56
N ILE A 40 3.31 -8.30 1.70
CA ILE A 40 3.93 -7.25 2.51
C ILE A 40 5.05 -6.56 1.74
N LEU A 41 5.99 -7.34 1.17
CA LEU A 41 7.10 -6.81 0.38
C LEU A 41 6.60 -5.99 -0.81
N LYS A 42 5.57 -6.46 -1.50
CA LYS A 42 4.94 -5.71 -2.59
C LYS A 42 4.46 -4.34 -2.08
N GLY A 43 3.72 -4.30 -0.97
CA GLY A 43 3.24 -3.05 -0.39
C GLY A 43 4.36 -2.07 -0.02
N ILE A 44 5.46 -2.57 0.55
CA ILE A 44 6.64 -1.76 0.89
C ILE A 44 7.27 -1.17 -0.37
N VAL A 45 7.50 -1.98 -1.41
CA VAL A 45 8.09 -1.51 -2.68
C VAL A 45 7.21 -0.44 -3.34
N GLU A 46 5.89 -0.64 -3.34
CA GLU A 46 4.94 0.33 -3.87
C GLU A 46 5.01 1.68 -3.11
N ARG A 47 5.10 1.65 -1.77
CA ARG A 47 5.24 2.88 -0.97
C ARG A 47 6.59 3.57 -1.14
N ILE A 48 7.68 2.81 -1.26
CA ILE A 48 9.01 3.37 -1.55
C ILE A 48 9.01 4.07 -2.91
N PHE A 49 8.41 3.44 -3.93
CA PHE A 49 8.27 4.06 -5.26
C PHE A 49 7.54 5.39 -5.17
N LEU A 50 6.37 5.43 -4.53
CA LEU A 50 5.59 6.65 -4.36
C LEU A 50 6.35 7.73 -3.57
N LEU A 51 7.01 7.35 -2.47
CA LEU A 51 7.81 8.25 -1.64
C LEU A 51 8.93 8.91 -2.46
N VAL A 52 9.73 8.11 -3.16
CA VAL A 52 10.84 8.61 -3.99
C VAL A 52 10.32 9.51 -5.10
N SER A 53 9.28 9.11 -5.82
CA SER A 53 8.71 9.93 -6.90
C SER A 53 8.18 11.27 -6.40
N MET A 54 7.48 11.28 -5.27
CA MET A 54 6.88 12.50 -4.71
C MET A 54 7.90 13.45 -4.07
N ILE A 55 8.98 12.92 -3.47
CA ILE A 55 10.07 13.76 -2.95
C ILE A 55 10.79 14.49 -4.11
N ASN A 56 10.85 13.88 -5.28
CA ASN A 56 11.43 14.46 -6.49
C ASN A 56 10.42 15.25 -7.35
N ASP A 57 9.26 15.61 -6.78
CA ASP A 57 8.20 16.38 -7.43
C ASP A 57 7.71 15.78 -8.76
N TYR A 58 7.60 14.45 -8.83
CA TYR A 58 6.99 13.71 -9.95
C TYR A 58 5.56 13.26 -9.63
N PRO A 59 4.55 14.16 -9.62
CA PRO A 59 3.16 13.81 -9.29
C PRO A 59 2.55 12.83 -10.28
N HIS A 60 3.02 12.80 -11.54
CA HIS A 60 2.57 11.86 -12.57
C HIS A 60 2.82 10.38 -12.20
N ALA A 61 3.76 10.10 -11.30
CA ALA A 61 3.98 8.75 -10.78
C ALA A 61 2.73 8.19 -10.07
N LEU A 62 1.90 9.05 -9.48
CA LEU A 62 0.64 8.65 -8.85
C LEU A 62 -0.37 8.16 -9.91
N THR A 63 -0.43 8.84 -11.05
CA THR A 63 -1.26 8.45 -12.20
C THR A 63 -0.78 7.13 -12.80
N LEU A 64 0.53 6.97 -13.01
CA LEU A 64 1.12 5.71 -13.47
C LEU A 64 0.82 4.57 -12.51
N PHE A 65 0.98 4.80 -11.21
CA PHE A 65 0.71 3.81 -10.18
C PHE A 65 -0.77 3.39 -10.15
N GLY A 66 -1.69 4.36 -10.24
CA GLY A 66 -3.11 4.10 -10.37
C GLY A 66 -3.44 3.26 -11.61
N ALA A 67 -2.89 3.63 -12.77
CA ALA A 67 -3.06 2.89 -14.01
C ALA A 67 -2.54 1.45 -13.93
N LEU A 68 -1.35 1.23 -13.36
CA LEU A 68 -0.78 -0.11 -13.14
C LEU A 68 -1.68 -0.97 -12.24
N LYS A 69 -2.22 -0.40 -11.17
CA LYS A 69 -3.14 -1.11 -10.26
C LYS A 69 -4.48 -1.45 -10.91
N LEU A 70 -5.01 -0.58 -11.77
CA LEU A 70 -6.22 -0.86 -12.55
C LEU A 70 -5.98 -1.95 -13.59
N ALA A 71 -4.90 -1.85 -14.37
CA ALA A 71 -4.58 -2.82 -15.42
C ALA A 71 -4.37 -4.24 -14.87
N THR A 72 -3.68 -4.36 -13.73
CA THR A 72 -3.43 -5.67 -13.10
C THR A 72 -4.67 -6.30 -12.47
N ARG A 73 -5.71 -5.50 -12.18
CA ARG A 73 -7.00 -5.95 -11.65
C ARG A 73 -7.92 -6.46 -12.75
N LEU A 74 -8.00 -5.75 -13.88
CA LEU A 74 -8.83 -6.17 -15.03
C LEU A 74 -8.51 -7.60 -15.51
N LYS A 75 -7.23 -7.99 -15.47
CA LYS A 75 -6.78 -9.36 -15.82
C LYS A 75 -7.32 -10.47 -14.89
N ARG A 76 -7.87 -10.13 -13.71
CA ARG A 76 -8.38 -11.08 -12.72
C ARG A 76 -9.89 -11.24 -12.75
N ASP A 77 -10.63 -10.39 -13.46
CA ASP A 77 -12.10 -10.39 -13.52
C ASP A 77 -12.72 -11.53 -14.35
N ASP A 78 -11.90 -12.47 -14.83
CA ASP A 78 -12.31 -13.61 -15.65
C ASP A 78 -12.65 -14.90 -14.85
N GLU A 79 -12.53 -14.92 -13.51
CA GLU A 79 -12.74 -16.11 -12.67
C GLU A 79 -14.17 -16.23 -12.05
N GLN A 80 -14.66 -17.46 -11.86
CA GLN A 80 -16.08 -17.84 -11.74
C GLN A 80 -16.88 -17.44 -10.47
N ASP A 81 -16.44 -16.49 -9.63
CA ASP A 81 -17.10 -16.21 -8.33
C ASP A 81 -17.34 -14.71 -8.08
N LYS A 82 -18.28 -14.12 -8.84
CA LYS A 82 -18.56 -12.66 -8.88
C LYS A 82 -18.77 -11.99 -7.52
N ILE A 83 -19.40 -12.67 -6.56
CA ILE A 83 -19.71 -12.09 -5.23
C ILE A 83 -18.47 -12.03 -4.32
N LYS A 84 -17.63 -13.08 -4.31
CA LYS A 84 -16.37 -13.05 -3.55
C LYS A 84 -15.38 -12.10 -4.21
N GLN A 85 -15.43 -12.02 -5.54
CA GLN A 85 -14.60 -11.14 -6.33
C GLN A 85 -14.91 -9.66 -6.09
N SER A 86 -16.18 -9.24 -6.05
CA SER A 86 -16.53 -7.85 -5.76
C SER A 86 -16.06 -7.41 -4.37
N LEU A 87 -16.31 -8.24 -3.35
CA LEU A 87 -15.83 -7.99 -1.98
C LEU A 87 -14.30 -7.91 -1.90
N TYR A 88 -13.60 -8.80 -2.59
CA TYR A 88 -12.14 -8.74 -2.72
C TYR A 88 -11.70 -7.44 -3.38
N ASN A 89 -12.38 -7.03 -4.45
CA ASN A 89 -12.08 -5.83 -5.21
C ASN A 89 -12.22 -4.54 -4.40
N ASP A 90 -13.28 -4.43 -3.62
CA ASP A 90 -13.56 -3.27 -2.78
C ASP A 90 -12.54 -3.18 -1.64
N PHE A 91 -12.24 -4.32 -0.99
CA PHE A 91 -11.19 -4.40 0.02
C PHE A 91 -9.81 -3.96 -0.54
N TYR A 92 -9.44 -4.45 -1.73
CA TYR A 92 -8.18 -4.05 -2.37
C TYR A 92 -8.17 -2.58 -2.78
N LEU A 93 -9.30 -2.02 -3.23
CA LEU A 93 -9.41 -0.61 -3.56
C LEU A 93 -9.14 0.27 -2.34
N VAL A 94 -9.85 0.01 -1.24
CA VAL A 94 -9.67 0.74 0.03
C VAL A 94 -8.24 0.57 0.55
N GLY A 95 -7.70 -0.65 0.49
CA GLY A 95 -6.33 -0.91 0.88
C GLY A 95 -5.31 -0.12 0.06
N ASN A 96 -5.50 -0.04 -1.26
CA ASN A 96 -4.63 0.75 -2.13
C ASN A 96 -4.71 2.24 -1.83
N PHE A 97 -5.91 2.75 -1.55
CA PHE A 97 -6.12 4.15 -1.20
C PHE A 97 -5.41 4.52 0.10
N ILE A 98 -5.57 3.69 1.15
CA ILE A 98 -4.86 3.87 2.43
C ILE A 98 -3.34 3.84 2.22
N SER A 99 -2.83 2.91 1.42
CA SER A 99 -1.39 2.84 1.13
C SER A 99 -0.86 4.09 0.43
N VAL A 100 -1.64 4.69 -0.47
CA VAL A 100 -1.29 5.96 -1.12
C VAL A 100 -1.31 7.11 -0.12
N MET A 101 -2.33 7.20 0.74
CA MET A 101 -2.40 8.21 1.79
C MET A 101 -1.19 8.15 2.72
N ILE A 102 -0.74 6.95 3.08
CA ILE A 102 0.45 6.77 3.92
C ILE A 102 1.73 7.16 3.17
N ALA A 103 1.85 6.84 1.88
CA ALA A 103 3.00 7.29 1.09
C ALA A 103 3.08 8.83 1.03
N ILE A 104 1.93 9.49 0.84
CA ILE A 104 1.83 10.96 0.90
C ILE A 104 2.23 11.46 2.29
N PHE A 105 1.77 10.82 3.36
CA PHE A 105 2.16 11.13 4.73
C PHE A 105 3.68 11.00 4.96
N TYR A 106 4.33 9.99 4.39
CA TYR A 106 5.79 9.85 4.45
C TYR A 106 6.51 11.01 3.76
N VAL A 107 5.98 11.54 2.66
CA VAL A 107 6.53 12.73 2.00
C VAL A 107 6.44 13.95 2.91
N PHE A 108 5.30 14.14 3.60
CA PHE A 108 5.16 15.21 4.59
C PHE A 108 6.14 15.07 5.75
N LEU A 109 6.34 13.86 6.26
CA LEU A 109 7.35 13.60 7.29
C LEU A 109 8.77 13.88 6.78
N TYR A 110 9.07 13.48 5.54
CA TYR A 110 10.38 13.72 4.93
C TYR A 110 10.67 15.23 4.81
N LYS A 111 9.73 16.01 4.29
CA LYS A 111 9.83 17.48 4.18
C LYS A 111 9.84 18.22 5.52
N LYS A 112 9.55 17.54 6.64
CA LYS A 112 9.56 18.13 7.98
C LYS A 112 10.84 17.83 8.75
N TYR A 113 11.40 16.64 8.56
CA TYR A 113 12.55 16.14 9.35
C TYR A 113 13.87 16.10 8.58
N ILE A 114 13.86 16.13 7.25
CA ILE A 114 15.06 15.94 6.42
C ILE A 114 15.24 17.09 5.41
N GLY A 115 14.20 17.38 4.63
CA GLY A 115 14.16 18.54 3.74
C GLY A 115 13.76 19.80 4.50
#